data_AF-A0A7C3CTC5-F1
#
_entry.id   AF-A0A7C3CTC5-F1
#
_cell.length_a   1.000
_cell.length_b   1.000
_cell.length_c   1.000
_cell.angle_alpha   90.00
_cell.angle_beta   90.00
_cell.angle_gamma   90.00
#
_symmetry.space_group_name_H-M   'P 1'
#
loop_
_entity.id
_entity.type
_entity.pdbx_description
1 polymer ?
#
loop_
_entity_poly.entity_id
_entity_poly.type
_entity_poly.pdbx_seq_one_letter_code
_entity_poly.pdbx_strand_id
1 'polypeptide(L)'
;MTSAVAEAIRSAQFVMSRDGRQTGVLLDMAAWETLLTWLEDREDRDLALEYLAQRRQAASPEAMGLVPWEEVEAELDALEAGHAGMG
;
A
#
# COMPACT_ATOMS: atom_id res chain seq x y z
N MET A 1 14.55 3.73 6.57
CA MET A 1 13.96 3.71 5.21
C MET A 1 14.18 5.00 4.44
N THR A 2 14.05 6.19 5.04
CA THR A 2 14.22 7.48 4.33
C THR A 2 15.58 7.65 3.62
N SER A 3 16.66 7.07 4.16
CA SER A 3 17.98 7.09 3.51
C SER A 3 18.02 6.27 2.21
N ALA A 4 17.42 5.07 2.21
CA ALA A 4 17.40 4.18 1.05
C ALA A 4 16.58 4.76 -0.11
N VAL A 5 15.46 5.41 0.19
CA VAL A 5 14.64 6.10 -0.82
C VAL A 5 15.40 7.30 -1.41
N ALA A 6 16.09 8.06 -0.56
CA ALA A 6 16.91 9.17 -1.03
C ALA A 6 18.09 8.68 -1.90
N GLU A 7 18.66 7.50 -1.61
CA GLU A 7 19.66 6.84 -2.44
C GLU A 7 19.07 6.37 -3.78
N ALA A 8 17.90 5.73 -3.77
CA ALA A 8 17.17 5.31 -4.96
C ALA A 8 16.90 6.52 -5.88
N ILE A 9 16.39 7.63 -5.35
CA ILE A 9 16.14 8.85 -6.12
C ILE A 9 17.45 9.44 -6.67
N ARG A 10 18.55 9.42 -5.89
CA ARG A 10 19.86 9.91 -6.37
C ARG A 10 20.45 9.03 -7.48
N SER A 11 20.08 7.75 -7.54
CA SER A 11 20.52 6.83 -8.60
C SER A 11 19.78 7.01 -9.93
N ALA A 12 18.70 7.80 -9.95
CA ALA A 12 17.87 8.04 -11.11
C ALA A 12 18.68 8.60 -12.29
N GLN A 13 18.50 7.98 -13.45
CA GLN A 13 19.01 8.49 -14.73
C GLN A 13 17.84 9.02 -15.56
N PHE A 14 18.06 10.08 -16.33
CA PHE A 14 17.01 10.71 -17.10
C PHE A 14 17.13 10.39 -18.59
N VAL A 15 16.01 10.01 -19.19
CA VAL A 15 15.89 9.82 -20.64
C VAL A 15 15.59 11.17 -21.27
N MET A 16 16.47 11.59 -22.17
CA MET A 16 16.37 12.88 -22.85
C MET A 16 15.77 12.71 -24.26
N SER A 17 14.84 13.58 -24.63
CA SER A 17 14.36 13.69 -26.01
C SER A 17 15.38 14.44 -26.89
N ARG A 18 15.15 14.41 -28.21
CA ARG A 18 16.01 15.07 -29.20
C ARG A 18 16.13 16.59 -29.00
N ASP A 19 15.12 17.23 -28.46
CA ASP A 19 15.09 18.66 -28.13
C ASP A 19 15.64 18.97 -26.73
N GLY A 20 16.22 17.98 -26.04
CA GLY A 20 16.89 18.18 -24.76
C GLY A 20 15.95 18.25 -23.55
N ARG A 21 14.69 17.79 -23.68
CA ARG A 21 13.75 17.69 -22.56
C ARG A 21 13.84 16.32 -21.88
N GLN A 22 13.66 16.28 -20.57
CA GLN A 22 13.48 15.01 -19.86
C GLN A 22 12.12 14.40 -20.24
N THR A 23 12.11 13.12 -20.59
CA THR A 23 10.91 12.38 -21.01
C THR A 23 10.65 11.13 -20.21
N GLY A 24 11.64 10.66 -19.46
CA GLY A 24 11.51 9.51 -18.59
C GLY A 24 12.60 9.45 -17.54
N VAL A 25 12.41 8.57 -16.57
CA VAL A 25 13.38 8.24 -15.53
C VAL A 25 13.66 6.75 -15.61
N LEU A 26 14.93 6.38 -15.56
CA LEU A 26 15.39 5.01 -15.45
C LEU A 26 15.92 4.80 -14.03
N LEU A 27 15.37 3.79 -13.38
CA LEU A 27 15.82 3.25 -12.10
C LEU A 27 16.15 1.78 -12.31
N ASP A 28 17.11 1.24 -11.54
CA ASP A 28 17.19 -0.21 -11.40
C ASP A 28 15.97 -0.73 -10.61
N MET A 29 15.73 -2.03 -10.71
CA MET A 29 14.53 -2.63 -10.11
C MET A 29 14.51 -2.49 -8.58
N ALA A 30 15.65 -2.58 -7.91
CA ALA A 30 15.71 -2.45 -6.45
C ALA A 30 15.39 -1.02 -6.00
N ALA A 31 15.87 -0.02 -6.73
CA ALA A 31 15.56 1.38 -6.50
C ALA A 31 14.08 1.69 -6.78
N TRP A 32 13.50 1.08 -7.84
CA TRP A 32 12.07 1.18 -8.13
C TRP A 32 11.21 0.59 -7.01
N GLU A 33 11.50 -0.64 -6.59
CA GLU A 33 10.78 -1.32 -5.50
C GLU A 33 10.89 -0.52 -4.19
N THR A 34 12.09 -0.01 -3.87
CA THR A 34 12.29 0.83 -2.67
C THR A 34 11.44 2.10 -2.70
N LEU A 35 11.33 2.74 -3.87
CA LEU A 35 10.51 3.94 -4.03
C LEU A 35 9.01 3.60 -3.92
N LEU A 36 8.57 2.50 -4.52
CA LEU A 36 7.19 2.03 -4.48
C LEU A 36 6.75 1.70 -3.06
N THR A 37 7.51 0.87 -2.35
CA THR A 37 7.24 0.51 -0.94
C THR A 37 7.17 1.75 -0.06
N TRP A 38 8.04 2.74 -0.27
CA TRP A 38 7.99 3.98 0.50
C TRP A 38 6.71 4.80 0.24
N LEU A 39 6.19 4.77 -0.98
CA LEU A 39 4.94 5.44 -1.31
C LEU A 39 3.77 4.72 -0.62
N GLU A 40 3.72 3.39 -0.72
CA GLU A 40 2.71 2.54 -0.06
C GLU A 40 2.73 2.74 1.47
N ASP A 41 3.90 2.70 2.10
CA ASP A 41 4.07 2.95 3.54
C ASP A 41 3.51 4.32 3.98
N ARG A 42 3.61 5.33 3.11
CA ARG A 42 3.11 6.67 3.38
C ARG A 42 1.59 6.71 3.31
N GLU A 43 1.01 6.08 2.29
CA GLU A 43 -0.44 5.98 2.13
C GLU A 43 -1.07 5.16 3.28
N ASP A 44 -0.47 4.01 3.61
CA ASP A 44 -0.89 3.17 4.73
C ASP A 44 -0.83 3.90 6.07
N ARG A 45 0.20 4.71 6.28
CA ARG A 45 0.32 5.54 7.48
C ARG A 45 -0.82 6.55 7.58
N ASP A 46 -1.15 7.22 6.49
CA ASP A 46 -2.23 8.21 6.47
C ASP A 46 -3.58 7.53 6.75
N LEU A 47 -3.84 6.35 6.15
CA LEU A 47 -5.00 5.51 6.46
C LEU A 47 -5.05 5.09 7.94
N ALA A 48 -3.93 4.65 8.51
CA ALA A 48 -3.85 4.28 9.92
C ALA A 48 -4.12 5.47 10.85
N LEU A 49 -3.62 6.65 10.52
CA LEU A 49 -3.86 7.88 11.29
C LEU A 49 -5.33 8.30 11.23
N GLU A 50 -5.95 8.22 10.05
CA GLU A 50 -7.37 8.49 9.87
C GLU A 50 -8.22 7.50 10.69
N TYR A 51 -7.94 6.21 10.58
CA TYR A 51 -8.58 5.17 11.38
C TYR A 51 -8.49 5.46 12.88
N LEU A 52 -7.29 5.79 13.38
CA LEU A 52 -7.09 6.14 14.79
C LEU A 52 -7.89 7.39 15.20
N ALA A 53 -8.04 8.37 14.31
CA ALA A 53 -8.84 9.56 14.58
C ALA A 53 -10.33 9.24 14.71
N GLN A 54 -10.87 8.40 13.82
CA GLN A 54 -12.25 7.93 13.88
C GLN A 54 -12.48 7.04 15.12
N ARG A 55 -11.54 6.13 15.43
CA ARG A 55 -11.63 5.22 16.57
C ARG A 55 -11.69 5.92 17.92
N ARG A 56 -11.03 7.07 18.08
CA ARG A 56 -11.10 7.89 19.28
C ARG A 56 -12.45 8.54 19.51
N GLN A 57 -13.25 8.73 18.46
CA GLN A 57 -14.56 9.39 18.50
C GLN A 57 -15.72 8.40 18.55
N ALA A 58 -15.50 7.16 18.10
CA ALA A 58 -16.51 6.14 18.06
C ALA A 58 -16.88 5.61 19.46
N ALA A 59 -18.18 5.42 19.69
CA ALA A 59 -18.70 4.83 20.91
C ALA A 59 -18.35 3.33 21.04
N SER A 60 -18.23 2.63 19.91
CA SER A 60 -17.87 1.21 19.83
C SER A 60 -17.23 0.87 18.46
N PRO A 61 -16.57 -0.29 18.31
CA PRO A 61 -16.07 -0.76 17.01
C PRO A 61 -17.17 -0.91 15.94
N GLU A 62 -18.35 -1.37 16.32
CA GLU A 62 -19.49 -1.58 15.42
C GLU A 62 -20.02 -0.25 14.89
N ALA A 63 -19.93 0.83 15.66
CA ALA A 63 -20.27 2.18 15.21
C ALA A 63 -19.35 2.70 14.09
N MET A 64 -18.19 2.06 13.89
CA MET A 64 -17.29 2.29 12.76
C MET A 64 -17.50 1.29 11.61
N GLY A 65 -18.49 0.39 11.72
CA GLY A 65 -18.69 -0.69 10.77
C GLY A 65 -17.65 -1.81 10.86
N LEU A 66 -16.89 -1.90 11.96
CA LEU A 66 -15.96 -3.00 12.18
C LEU A 66 -16.71 -4.22 12.68
N VAL A 67 -16.31 -5.39 12.19
CA VAL A 67 -16.80 -6.70 12.60
C VAL A 67 -15.67 -7.50 13.26
N PRO A 68 -15.97 -8.42 14.18
CA PRO A 68 -14.98 -9.36 14.73
C PRO A 68 -14.29 -10.15 13.62
N TRP A 69 -12.99 -10.43 13.79
CA TRP A 69 -12.22 -11.20 12.81
C TRP A 69 -12.80 -12.60 12.62
N GLU A 70 -13.27 -13.22 13.70
CA GLU A 70 -13.84 -14.56 13.71
C GLU A 70 -15.08 -14.68 12.83
N GLU A 71 -15.86 -13.60 12.69
CA GLU A 71 -17.02 -13.56 11.78
C GLU A 71 -16.55 -13.54 10.32
N VAL A 72 -15.56 -12.69 10.00
CA VAL A 72 -14.99 -12.57 8.65
C VAL A 72 -14.27 -13.85 8.23
N GLU A 73 -13.50 -14.45 9.14
CA GLU A 73 -12.77 -15.70 8.92
C GLU A 73 -13.73 -16.84 8.59
N ALA A 74 -14.83 -16.98 9.34
CA ALA A 74 -15.84 -17.99 9.07
C ALA A 74 -16.53 -17.81 7.70
N GLU A 75 -16.77 -16.56 7.28
CA GLU A 75 -17.31 -16.26 5.95
C GLU A 75 -16.32 -16.64 4.83
N LEU A 76 -15.03 -16.34 5.00
CA LEU A 76 -13.98 -16.69 4.06
C LEU A 76 -13.82 -18.22 3.93
N ASP A 77 -13.77 -18.94 5.06
CA ASP A 77 -13.69 -20.41 5.08
C ASP A 77 -14.86 -21.04 4.32
N ALA A 78 -16.07 -20.52 4.50
CA ALA A 78 -17.26 -20.99 3.80
C ALA A 78 -17.18 -20.76 2.27
N LEU A 79 -16.64 -19.61 1.85
CA LEU A 79 -16.42 -19.29 0.43
C LEU A 79 -15.38 -20.23 -0.21
N GLU A 80 -14.28 -20.48 0.47
CA GLU A 80 -13.21 -21.36 -0.01
C GLU A 80 -13.70 -22.81 -0.14
N ALA A 81 -14.43 -23.31 0.86
CA ALA A 81 -15.03 -24.64 0.81
C ALA A 81 -16.06 -24.79 -0.34
N GLY A 82 -16.83 -23.74 -0.62
CA GLY A 82 -17.77 -23.70 -1.74
C GLY A 82 -17.08 -23.69 -3.11
N HIS A 83 -15.92 -23.04 -3.24
CA HIS A 83 -15.13 -23.02 -4.47
C HIS A 83 -14.45 -24.37 -4.75
N ALA A 84 -13.95 -25.04 -3.71
CA ALA A 84 -13.33 -26.36 -3.80
C ALA A 84 -14.31 -27.48 -4.22
N GLY A 85 -15.62 -27.29 -3.99
CA GLY A 85 -16.67 -28.23 -4.40
C GLY A 85 -17.14 -28.11 -5.85
N MET A 86 -16.63 -27.13 -6.61
CA MET A 86 -16.99 -26.91 -8.03
C MET A 86 -15.88 -27.31 -9.03
N GLY A 87 -14.78 -27.89 -8.54
CA GLY A 87 -13.63 -28.36 -9.35
C GLY A 87 -13.65 -29.85 -9.63
#